data_AF-A0A1Q6E6V3-F1
#
_entry.id   AF-A0A1Q6E6V3-F1
#
_cell.length_a   1.000
_cell.length_b   1.000
_cell.length_c   1.000
_cell.angle_alpha   90.00
_cell.angle_beta   90.00
_cell.angle_gamma   90.00
#
_symmetry.space_group_name_H-M   'P 1'
#
loop_
_entity.id
_entity.type
_entity.pdbx_description
1 polymer ?
#
loop_
_entity_poly.entity_id
_entity_poly.type
_entity_poly.pdbx_seq_one_letter_code
_entity_poly.pdbx_strand_id
1 'polypeptide(L)'
;MNGKQLKNSILQWAIQGKLVSQDPNDEPASVLLERIRAEKAKIIKEKKIKKDKNESIIYRGDDNSYYEKFLATGEVKCIDEEIPFDLPFGWEWCRMGSIGDWGAGATPAKGNSDYYGGNILWLRTGELNNGVVYDTEIKITEKALQECSLRLNKAGDVLIAMYGATIGKVAIAGNEMTSNQACCACTPFGVFNYYLFYYLMGSQMDFIKKGEGGAQPNISREKLISHLMPIPPLNEQYRIVKQIQKILPLIEMYSASQDTQDKLNAEINEKLKKSILQEAIQGKLVPQIEKEGTAQELLEQIKQEKQKLVKECKLKKSALTDSVIFKGDDNKYWEKVGKGLRCIDDEIHFEIPASWQWVRIKDIFQINPKNIADDNCISAFIPMEKICATYGSEFSYDEVQWKTIKTGYTHFADGDVVFAKITPCFQNRKSVIFIGLPNGIGAGSTELKVMRPYGETINRWYLLYFLKSPYFIDEAQFKGTANQQRIITGYLENKFFPLPPKSEQDRIVEQIKQLASIMSR
;
A
#
# COMPACT_ATOMS: atom_id res chain seq x y z
N MET A 1 0.24 14.55 11.67
CA MET A 1 1.58 14.01 12.00
C MET A 1 1.46 12.49 11.96
N ASN A 2 2.25 11.79 11.14
CA ASN A 2 2.21 10.33 11.09
C ASN A 2 3.06 9.69 12.22
N GLY A 3 2.92 8.39 12.46
CA GLY A 3 3.63 7.69 13.55
C GLY A 3 5.15 7.86 13.51
N LYS A 4 5.76 7.88 12.33
CA LYS A 4 7.20 8.11 12.16
C LYS A 4 7.63 9.52 12.59
N GLN A 5 6.87 10.54 12.21
CA GLN A 5 7.12 11.92 12.62
C GLN A 5 6.97 12.09 14.15
N LEU A 6 5.97 11.44 14.74
CA LEU A 6 5.76 11.46 16.18
C LEU A 6 6.90 10.78 16.94
N LYS A 7 7.36 9.60 16.48
CA LYS A 7 8.53 8.90 17.04
C LYS A 7 9.76 9.80 17.06
N ASN A 8 10.07 10.44 15.94
CA ASN A 8 11.22 11.35 15.85
C ASN A 8 11.08 12.54 16.81
N SER A 9 9.87 13.08 16.96
CA SER A 9 9.60 14.20 17.88
C SER A 9 9.81 13.80 19.34
N ILE A 10 9.34 12.62 19.75
CA ILE A 10 9.55 12.09 21.11
C ILE A 10 11.04 11.91 21.41
N LEU A 11 11.80 11.33 20.47
CA LEU A 11 13.24 11.16 20.65
C LEU A 11 13.96 12.51 20.73
N GLN A 12 13.57 13.49 19.92
CA GLN A 12 14.14 14.84 19.98
C GLN A 12 13.80 15.57 21.28
N TRP A 13 12.58 15.44 21.80
CA TRP A 13 12.22 15.96 23.12
C TRP A 13 13.00 15.29 24.25
N ALA A 14 13.31 13.99 24.11
CA ALA A 14 14.16 13.29 25.06
C ALA A 14 15.58 13.86 25.08
N ILE A 15 16.16 14.09 23.91
CA ILE A 15 17.51 14.65 23.73
C ILE A 15 17.60 16.09 24.25
N GLN A 16 16.52 16.86 24.14
CA GLN A 16 16.44 18.24 24.63
C GLN A 16 16.05 18.37 26.11
N GLY A 17 15.85 17.25 26.83
CA GLY A 17 15.41 17.25 28.22
C GLY A 17 13.99 17.78 28.43
N LYS A 18 13.14 17.71 27.40
CA LYS A 18 11.73 18.16 27.44
C LYS A 18 10.75 17.02 27.70
N LEU A 19 11.22 15.77 27.70
CA LEU A 19 10.35 14.59 27.81
C LEU A 19 9.91 14.28 29.25
N VAL A 20 10.73 14.63 30.24
CA VAL A 20 10.48 14.40 31.67
C VAL A 20 10.85 15.66 32.45
N SER A 21 10.30 15.83 33.65
CA SER A 21 10.70 16.94 34.53
C SER A 21 12.08 16.71 35.16
N GLN A 22 12.88 17.76 35.25
CA GLN A 22 14.14 17.78 35.99
C GLN A 22 13.90 17.68 37.50
N ASP A 23 14.80 17.01 38.23
CA ASP A 23 14.81 16.96 39.69
C ASP A 23 16.04 17.71 40.22
N PRO A 24 15.88 18.84 40.95
CA PRO A 24 17.00 19.60 41.49
C PRO A 24 17.89 18.83 42.48
N ASN A 25 17.42 17.71 43.03
CA ASN A 25 18.19 16.86 43.95
C ASN A 25 19.06 15.82 43.23
N ASP A 26 18.92 15.68 41.91
CA ASP A 26 19.77 14.78 41.16
C ASP A 26 21.21 15.28 41.13
N GLU A 27 22.15 14.34 41.27
CA GLU A 27 23.57 14.64 41.10
C GLU A 27 23.83 15.14 39.67
N PRO A 28 24.41 16.35 39.51
CA PRO A 28 24.56 16.98 38.20
C PRO A 28 25.46 16.15 37.28
N ALA A 29 25.22 16.26 35.97
CA ALA A 29 25.96 15.50 34.97
C ALA A 29 27.47 15.80 34.95
N SER A 30 27.90 16.96 35.46
CA SER A 30 29.30 17.31 35.66
C SER A 30 30.03 16.30 36.56
N VAL A 31 29.39 15.86 37.65
CA VAL A 31 29.94 14.85 38.57
C VAL A 31 29.97 13.47 37.91
N LEU A 32 28.95 13.13 37.11
CA LEU A 32 28.96 11.91 36.30
C LEU A 32 30.15 11.91 35.31
N LEU A 33 30.37 13.02 34.60
CA LEU A 33 31.50 13.17 33.67
C LEU A 33 32.86 13.12 34.38
N GLU A 34 32.97 13.57 35.63
CA GLU A 34 34.19 13.37 36.45
C GLU A 34 34.46 11.89 36.73
N ARG A 35 33.43 11.14 37.14
CA ARG A 35 33.55 9.68 37.37
C ARG A 35 33.96 8.95 36.10
N ILE A 36 33.34 9.30 34.96
CA ILE A 36 33.66 8.74 33.65
C ILE A 36 35.13 8.97 33.29
N ARG A 37 35.63 10.19 33.50
CA ARG A 37 37.04 10.52 33.26
C ARG A 37 37.99 9.72 34.16
N ALA A 38 37.65 9.59 35.44
CA ALA A 38 38.45 8.80 36.38
C ALA A 38 38.49 7.31 36.00
N GLU A 39 37.34 6.74 35.60
CA GLU A 39 37.23 5.36 35.12
C GLU A 39 38.05 5.15 33.84
N LYS A 40 37.89 6.04 32.85
CA LYS A 40 38.64 5.99 31.59
C LYS A 40 40.15 6.07 31.83
N ALA A 41 40.61 6.97 32.71
CA ALA A 41 42.02 7.08 33.08
C ALA A 41 42.57 5.80 33.72
N LYS A 42 41.77 5.14 34.57
CA LYS A 42 42.13 3.83 35.16
C LYS A 42 42.28 2.75 34.07
N ILE A 43 41.35 2.66 33.13
CA ILE A 43 41.38 1.67 32.04
C ILE A 43 42.56 1.92 31.08
N ILE A 44 42.92 3.18 30.82
CA ILE A 44 44.11 3.54 30.06
C ILE A 44 45.39 3.11 30.80
N LYS A 45 45.46 3.34 32.12
CA LYS A 45 46.59 2.91 32.95
C LYS A 45 46.77 1.39 32.94
N GLU A 46 45.65 0.64 32.88
CA GLU A 46 45.62 -0.82 32.72
C GLU A 46 45.94 -1.29 31.29
N LYS A 47 46.21 -0.37 30.34
CA LYS A 47 46.49 -0.64 28.91
C LYS A 47 45.38 -1.39 28.17
N LYS A 48 44.15 -1.38 28.68
CA LYS A 48 42.98 -2.00 28.05
C LYS A 48 42.45 -1.18 26.87
N ILE A 49 42.61 0.15 26.93
CA ILE A 49 42.29 1.07 25.82
C ILE A 49 43.47 2.02 25.57
N LYS A 50 43.54 2.56 24.35
CA LYS A 50 44.56 3.56 23.99
C LYS A 50 44.15 4.94 24.51
N LYS A 51 45.14 5.76 24.86
CA LYS A 51 44.92 7.16 25.21
C LYS A 51 44.42 7.92 23.98
N ASP A 52 43.31 8.62 24.14
CA ASP A 52 42.79 9.52 23.11
C ASP A 52 43.62 10.81 23.06
N LYS A 53 44.05 11.20 21.86
CA LYS A 53 44.85 12.42 21.65
C LYS A 53 43.97 13.66 21.60
N ASN A 54 42.68 13.50 21.31
CA ASN A 54 41.71 14.58 21.14
C ASN A 54 40.75 14.67 22.33
N GLU A 55 41.12 14.09 23.48
CA GLU A 55 40.29 14.15 24.67
C GLU A 55 40.09 15.61 25.11
N SER A 56 38.84 15.98 25.34
CA SER A 56 38.43 17.35 25.65
C SER A 56 37.39 17.40 26.76
N ILE A 57 37.27 18.58 27.38
CA ILE A 57 36.21 18.92 28.33
C ILE A 57 35.44 20.11 27.74
N ILE A 58 34.11 19.99 27.72
CA ILE A 58 33.22 21.10 27.41
C ILE A 58 32.72 21.70 28.71
N TYR A 59 32.72 23.03 28.79
CA TYR A 59 32.23 23.78 29.94
C TYR A 59 31.67 25.13 29.49
N ARG A 60 30.89 25.77 30.37
CA ARG A 60 30.34 27.10 30.16
C ARG A 60 31.18 28.15 30.89
N GLY A 61 31.60 29.21 30.20
CA GLY A 61 32.37 30.31 30.76
C GLY A 61 31.51 31.32 31.52
N ASP A 62 32.16 32.27 32.19
CA ASP A 62 31.51 33.37 32.93
C ASP A 62 30.71 34.31 32.02
N ASP A 63 31.04 34.34 30.72
CA ASP A 63 30.34 35.07 29.67
C ASP A 63 29.15 34.31 29.07
N ASN A 64 28.78 33.16 29.66
CA ASN A 64 27.74 32.24 29.22
C ASN A 64 28.00 31.51 27.89
N SER A 65 29.18 31.66 27.27
CA SER A 65 29.58 30.92 26.08
C SER A 65 30.11 29.52 26.40
N TYR A 66 30.00 28.60 25.45
CA TYR A 66 30.51 27.23 25.55
C TYR A 66 31.93 27.12 25.00
N TYR A 67 32.80 26.51 25.79
CA TYR A 67 34.20 26.28 25.45
C TYR A 67 34.55 24.81 25.52
N GLU A 68 35.38 24.37 24.57
CA GLU A 68 35.99 23.05 24.56
C GLU A 68 37.49 23.18 24.83
N LYS A 69 37.97 22.54 25.89
CA LYS A 69 39.39 22.49 26.26
C LYS A 69 39.99 21.13 25.95
N PHE A 70 40.97 21.09 25.06
CA PHE A 70 41.72 19.88 24.73
C PHE A 70 42.75 19.58 25.82
N LEU A 71 42.69 18.38 26.41
CA LEU A 71 43.53 18.02 27.55
C LEU A 71 44.99 17.82 27.20
N ALA A 72 45.29 17.39 25.97
CA ALA A 72 46.64 17.11 25.54
C ALA A 72 47.44 18.39 25.24
N THR A 73 46.81 19.38 24.61
CA THR A 73 47.46 20.63 24.16
C THR A 73 47.19 21.81 25.10
N GLY A 74 46.12 21.74 25.88
CA GLY A 74 45.62 22.86 26.67
C GLY A 74 44.85 23.90 25.86
N GLU A 75 44.72 23.71 24.55
CA GLU A 75 43.99 24.60 23.64
C GLU A 75 42.53 24.71 24.05
N VAL A 76 41.99 25.94 24.05
CA VAL A 76 40.60 26.25 24.35
C VAL A 76 39.96 26.87 23.12
N LYS A 77 38.85 26.28 22.68
CA LYS A 77 38.08 26.71 21.51
C LYS A 77 36.67 27.10 21.95
N CYS A 78 36.16 28.24 21.51
CA CYS A 78 34.73 28.56 21.62
C CYS A 78 33.94 27.70 20.63
N ILE A 79 32.87 27.06 21.10
CA ILE A 79 32.07 26.11 20.31
C ILE A 79 30.59 26.50 20.22
N ASP A 80 30.23 27.75 20.51
CA ASP A 80 28.84 28.23 20.46
C ASP A 80 28.14 27.92 19.12
N GLU A 81 28.87 28.03 18.00
CA GLU A 81 28.34 27.71 16.66
C GLU A 81 28.00 26.21 16.48
N GLU A 82 28.57 25.33 17.31
CA GLU A 82 28.29 23.89 17.31
C GLU A 82 27.12 23.51 18.23
N ILE A 83 26.73 24.38 19.17
CA ILE A 83 25.71 24.10 20.19
C ILE A 83 24.31 24.11 19.57
N PRO A 84 23.59 22.97 19.53
CA PRO A 84 22.32 22.90 18.82
C PRO A 84 21.14 23.55 19.57
N PHE A 85 21.19 23.56 20.91
CA PHE A 85 20.15 24.08 21.78
C PHE A 85 20.66 24.27 23.22
N ASP A 86 19.91 25.04 24.02
CA ASP A 86 20.17 25.24 25.44
C ASP A 86 19.83 24.01 26.28
N LEU A 87 20.72 23.66 27.21
CA LEU A 87 20.52 22.54 28.12
C LEU A 87 19.64 22.89 29.33
N PRO A 88 18.84 21.94 29.84
CA PRO A 88 18.21 22.07 31.15
C PRO A 88 19.23 22.16 32.28
N PHE A 89 18.76 22.60 33.46
CA PHE A 89 19.58 22.60 34.68
C PHE A 89 20.10 21.19 35.01
N GLY A 90 21.39 21.11 35.35
CA GLY A 90 22.05 19.85 35.75
C GLY A 90 22.56 18.99 34.59
N TRP A 91 22.30 19.38 33.34
CA TRP A 91 22.83 18.70 32.15
C TRP A 91 24.14 19.32 31.69
N GLU A 92 24.96 18.53 30.99
CA GLU A 92 26.22 18.99 30.40
C GLU A 92 26.33 18.58 28.93
N TRP A 93 27.11 19.33 28.16
CA TRP A 93 27.55 18.89 26.84
C TRP A 93 28.82 18.07 26.95
N CYS A 94 28.94 17.01 26.15
CA CYS A 94 30.18 16.25 26.01
C CYS A 94 30.35 15.75 24.58
N ARG A 95 31.57 15.37 24.20
CA ARG A 95 31.82 14.62 22.97
C ARG A 95 31.52 13.14 23.23
N MET A 96 30.91 12.44 22.27
CA MET A 96 30.62 11.01 22.41
C MET A 96 31.86 10.17 22.74
N GLY A 97 33.05 10.55 22.26
CA GLY A 97 34.32 9.88 22.59
C GLY A 97 34.70 9.93 24.08
N SER A 98 34.08 10.81 24.86
CA SER A 98 34.33 10.92 26.30
C SER A 98 33.54 9.91 27.12
N ILE A 99 32.42 9.39 26.61
CA ILE A 99 31.46 8.59 27.40
C ILE A 99 31.68 7.07 27.33
N GLY A 100 32.66 6.59 26.57
CA GLY A 100 32.88 5.15 26.39
C GLY A 100 34.03 4.80 25.46
N ASP A 101 34.36 3.51 25.39
CA ASP A 101 35.29 2.96 24.41
C ASP A 101 34.59 2.68 23.09
N TRP A 102 34.94 3.45 22.06
CA TRP A 102 34.37 3.31 20.71
C TRP A 102 35.33 2.57 19.79
N GLY A 103 34.86 1.52 19.14
CA GLY A 103 35.65 0.77 18.15
C GLY A 103 34.82 0.25 16.98
N ALA A 104 35.39 0.25 15.79
CA ALA A 104 34.80 -0.42 14.65
C ALA A 104 35.11 -1.92 14.68
N GLY A 105 34.24 -2.72 14.07
CA GLY A 105 34.50 -4.15 13.86
C GLY A 105 35.45 -4.43 12.70
N ALA A 106 35.56 -5.70 12.31
CA ALA A 106 36.37 -6.15 11.18
C ALA A 106 35.65 -7.23 10.38
N THR A 107 36.02 -7.41 9.10
CA THR A 107 35.48 -8.50 8.26
C THR A 107 36.57 -9.53 7.99
N PRO A 108 36.43 -10.78 8.49
CA PRO A 108 37.29 -11.88 8.08
C PRO A 108 37.25 -12.10 6.57
N ALA A 109 38.34 -12.56 5.96
CA ALA A 109 38.39 -12.79 4.52
C ALA A 109 37.38 -13.87 4.10
N LYS A 110 36.40 -13.54 3.27
CA LYS A 110 35.36 -14.47 2.80
C LYS A 110 35.91 -15.73 2.12
N GLY A 111 37.08 -15.63 1.49
CA GLY A 111 37.74 -16.75 0.82
C GLY A 111 38.38 -17.77 1.76
N ASN A 112 38.46 -17.49 3.07
CA ASN A 112 39.00 -18.43 4.06
C ASN A 112 37.86 -19.03 4.88
N SER A 113 37.45 -20.26 4.56
CA SER A 113 36.37 -20.97 5.23
C SER A 113 36.64 -21.22 6.72
N ASP A 114 37.91 -21.33 7.13
CA ASP A 114 38.28 -21.59 8.54
C ASP A 114 37.86 -20.47 9.49
N TYR A 115 37.53 -19.29 8.97
CA TYR A 115 37.09 -18.16 9.78
C TYR A 115 35.61 -18.22 10.14
N TYR A 116 34.82 -19.09 9.51
CA TYR A 116 33.37 -19.13 9.61
C TYR A 116 32.88 -20.47 10.16
N GLY A 117 31.65 -20.49 10.68
CA GLY A 117 31.02 -21.72 11.20
C GLY A 117 31.44 -22.08 12.62
N GLY A 118 31.98 -21.12 13.37
CA GLY A 118 32.22 -21.26 14.81
C GLY A 118 31.01 -20.87 15.66
N ASN A 119 31.26 -20.52 16.93
CA ASN A 119 30.21 -20.17 17.90
C ASN A 119 30.20 -18.68 18.28
N ILE A 120 31.16 -17.89 17.80
CA ILE A 120 31.27 -16.46 18.15
C ILE A 120 30.37 -15.67 17.21
N LEU A 121 29.45 -14.90 17.78
CA LEU A 121 28.51 -14.07 17.02
C LEU A 121 29.27 -13.00 16.23
N TRP A 122 28.93 -12.79 14.96
CA TRP A 122 29.51 -11.76 14.10
C TRP A 122 28.41 -10.94 13.41
N LEU A 123 28.09 -9.80 14.01
CA LEU A 123 26.99 -8.93 13.63
C LEU A 123 27.33 -8.09 12.40
N ARG A 124 26.45 -8.10 11.40
CA ARG A 124 26.50 -7.17 10.27
C ARG A 124 25.47 -6.05 10.42
N THR A 125 25.71 -4.92 9.77
CA THR A 125 24.82 -3.73 9.85
C THR A 125 23.36 -4.01 9.49
N GLY A 126 23.09 -5.02 8.66
CA GLY A 126 21.73 -5.45 8.30
C GLY A 126 20.93 -6.05 9.47
N GLU A 127 21.62 -6.54 10.50
CA GLU A 127 21.04 -7.20 11.68
C GLU A 127 20.73 -6.19 12.81
N LEU A 128 21.15 -4.92 12.67
CA LEU A 128 20.77 -3.85 13.60
C LEU A 128 19.27 -3.57 13.48
N ASN A 129 18.55 -3.81 14.57
CA ASN A 129 17.09 -3.89 14.60
C ASN A 129 16.41 -2.77 15.40
N ASN A 130 17.13 -1.74 15.84
CA ASN A 130 16.63 -0.73 16.78
C ASN A 130 16.06 -1.38 18.06
N GLY A 131 16.73 -2.42 18.55
CA GLY A 131 16.40 -3.15 19.77
C GLY A 131 17.63 -3.86 20.34
N VAL A 132 17.42 -5.02 20.97
CA VAL A 132 18.49 -5.86 21.50
C VAL A 132 18.74 -7.02 20.53
N VAL A 133 20.00 -7.32 20.25
CA VAL A 133 20.40 -8.44 19.39
C VAL A 133 21.04 -9.53 20.25
N TYR A 134 20.46 -10.73 20.23
CA TYR A 134 20.95 -11.87 21.03
C TYR A 134 21.70 -12.93 20.20
N ASP A 135 21.49 -12.95 18.88
CA ASP A 135 22.10 -13.90 17.96
C ASP A 135 22.37 -13.25 16.61
N THR A 136 23.27 -13.85 15.82
CA THR A 136 23.63 -13.40 14.47
C THR A 136 23.55 -14.56 13.47
N GLU A 137 23.19 -14.23 12.23
CA GLU A 137 23.06 -15.19 11.13
C GLU A 137 24.38 -15.92 10.87
N ILE A 138 25.48 -15.16 10.90
CA ILE A 138 26.83 -15.67 10.68
C ILE A 138 27.59 -15.70 12.00
N LYS A 139 28.31 -16.79 12.22
CA LYS A 139 29.21 -16.99 13.35
C LYS A 139 30.62 -17.27 12.84
N ILE A 140 31.60 -16.80 13.60
CA ILE A 140 33.01 -16.93 13.29
C ILE A 140 33.72 -17.84 14.29
N THR A 141 34.90 -18.32 13.90
CA THR A 141 35.75 -19.17 14.73
C THR A 141 36.66 -18.36 15.63
N GLU A 142 37.20 -19.01 16.66
CA GLU A 142 38.24 -18.43 17.52
C GLU A 142 39.49 -18.01 16.72
N LYS A 143 39.83 -18.77 15.67
CA LYS A 143 40.90 -18.43 14.73
C LYS A 143 40.65 -17.07 14.07
N ALA A 144 39.42 -16.80 13.63
CA ALA A 144 39.08 -15.49 13.07
C ALA A 144 39.24 -14.37 14.10
N LEU A 145 38.76 -14.58 15.33
CA LEU A 145 38.89 -13.59 16.42
C LEU A 145 40.36 -13.20 16.65
N GLN A 146 41.27 -14.16 16.62
CA GLN A 146 42.70 -13.96 16.84
C GLN A 146 43.42 -13.34 15.63
N GLU A 147 43.07 -13.74 14.40
CA GLU A 147 43.80 -13.36 13.18
C GLU A 147 43.23 -12.11 12.47
N CYS A 148 41.96 -11.75 12.70
CA CYS A 148 41.26 -10.72 11.90
C CYS A 148 41.07 -9.36 12.61
N SER A 149 41.78 -9.09 13.71
CA SER A 149 41.68 -7.82 14.47
C SER A 149 40.24 -7.45 14.86
N LEU A 150 39.42 -8.45 15.17
CA LEU A 150 38.02 -8.25 15.54
C LEU A 150 37.91 -7.65 16.95
N ARG A 151 36.99 -6.69 17.11
CA ARG A 151 36.60 -6.19 18.44
C ARG A 151 35.56 -7.12 19.05
N LEU A 152 35.86 -7.62 20.24
CA LEU A 152 34.89 -8.35 21.08
C LEU A 152 34.06 -7.33 21.87
N ASN A 153 32.79 -7.23 21.54
CA ASN A 153 31.81 -6.33 22.16
C ASN A 153 31.06 -7.10 23.25
N LYS A 154 30.92 -6.48 24.43
CA LYS A 154 30.28 -7.14 25.58
C LYS A 154 28.77 -7.00 25.52
N ALA A 155 28.06 -7.86 26.26
CA ALA A 155 26.65 -7.64 26.52
C ALA A 155 26.45 -6.25 27.16
N GLY A 156 25.50 -5.48 26.62
CA GLY A 156 25.22 -4.10 26.99
C GLY A 156 25.90 -3.05 26.11
N ASP A 157 26.91 -3.40 25.29
CA ASP A 157 27.52 -2.48 24.32
C ASP A 157 26.48 -1.98 23.32
N VAL A 158 26.59 -0.71 22.93
CA VAL A 158 25.68 -0.06 21.97
C VAL A 158 26.36 0.00 20.60
N LEU A 159 25.73 -0.58 19.59
CA LEU A 159 26.23 -0.63 18.22
C LEU A 159 25.47 0.35 17.33
N ILE A 160 26.17 0.95 16.37
CA ILE A 160 25.61 1.84 15.34
C ILE A 160 26.20 1.51 13.97
N ALA A 161 25.34 1.48 12.95
CA ALA A 161 25.76 1.36 11.56
C ALA A 161 26.31 2.69 11.04
N MET A 162 27.47 2.61 10.39
CA MET A 162 28.17 3.76 9.83
C MET A 162 27.99 3.91 8.32
N TYR A 163 27.62 2.85 7.59
CA TYR A 163 27.69 2.84 6.12
C TYR A 163 26.32 2.60 5.46
N GLY A 164 26.15 3.15 4.26
CA GLY A 164 25.07 2.87 3.31
C GLY A 164 23.68 3.23 3.80
N ALA A 165 22.67 2.50 3.31
CA ALA A 165 21.26 2.71 3.67
C ALA A 165 20.95 2.44 5.16
N THR A 166 21.90 1.87 5.90
CA THR A 166 21.75 1.54 7.33
C THR A 166 22.29 2.59 8.28
N ILE A 167 22.86 3.72 7.79
CA ILE A 167 23.44 4.75 8.66
C ILE A 167 22.49 5.12 9.80
N GLY A 168 23.03 5.09 11.03
CA GLY A 168 22.32 5.45 12.25
C GLY A 168 21.30 4.43 12.74
N LYS A 169 21.19 3.25 12.11
CA LYS A 169 20.55 2.10 12.78
C LYS A 169 21.37 1.67 13.97
N VAL A 170 20.70 1.30 15.05
CA VAL A 170 21.34 0.97 16.33
C VAL A 170 20.88 -0.38 16.86
N ALA A 171 21.68 -0.96 17.76
CA ALA A 171 21.30 -2.11 18.57
C ALA A 171 22.06 -2.10 19.91
N ILE A 172 21.53 -2.80 20.90
CA ILE A 172 22.27 -3.20 22.09
C ILE A 172 22.69 -4.66 21.93
N ALA A 173 23.94 -4.98 22.21
CA ALA A 173 24.40 -6.36 22.29
C ALA A 173 23.75 -7.05 23.49
N GLY A 174 22.93 -8.07 23.25
CA GLY A 174 22.33 -8.90 24.30
C GLY A 174 23.28 -9.97 24.83
N ASN A 175 24.20 -10.43 23.98
CA ASN A 175 25.29 -11.36 24.29
C ASN A 175 26.62 -10.81 23.78
N GLU A 176 27.72 -11.40 24.23
CA GLU A 176 29.05 -11.08 23.69
C GLU A 176 29.10 -11.40 22.18
N MET A 177 29.60 -10.45 21.39
CA MET A 177 29.62 -10.57 19.94
C MET A 177 30.71 -9.71 19.30
N THR A 178 31.11 -10.06 18.09
CA THR A 178 31.94 -9.22 17.22
C THR A 178 31.06 -8.55 16.16
N SER A 179 31.59 -7.60 15.40
CA SER A 179 30.86 -6.97 14.30
C SER A 179 31.73 -6.75 13.08
N ASN A 180 31.10 -6.45 11.94
CA ASN A 180 31.82 -6.02 10.75
C ASN A 180 32.33 -4.56 10.87
N GLN A 181 33.19 -4.14 9.93
CA GLN A 181 33.81 -2.81 9.90
C GLN A 181 32.83 -1.66 9.64
N ALA A 182 31.61 -1.98 9.20
CA ALA A 182 30.56 -0.98 8.98
C ALA A 182 29.74 -0.70 10.25
N CYS A 183 29.98 -1.45 11.34
CA CYS A 183 29.43 -1.19 12.67
C CYS A 183 30.50 -0.59 13.57
N CYS A 184 30.12 0.44 14.34
CA CYS A 184 30.90 0.91 15.48
C CYS A 184 30.16 0.56 16.76
N ALA A 185 30.87 -0.01 17.73
CA ALA A 185 30.35 -0.34 19.05
C ALA A 185 30.95 0.60 20.10
N CYS A 186 30.14 0.95 21.08
CA CYS A 186 30.52 1.67 22.29
C CYS A 186 30.36 0.76 23.49
N THR A 187 31.40 0.64 24.31
CA THR A 187 31.30 0.20 25.70
C THR A 187 31.18 1.44 26.58
N PRO A 188 29.99 1.80 27.08
CA PRO A 188 29.80 3.04 27.85
C PRO A 188 30.48 2.96 29.22
N PHE A 189 31.02 4.08 29.69
CA PHE A 189 31.54 4.26 31.04
C PHE A 189 30.49 5.06 31.83
N GLY A 190 29.92 4.48 32.89
CA GLY A 190 28.94 5.14 33.77
C GLY A 190 27.61 5.61 33.16
N VAL A 191 27.51 5.79 31.84
CA VAL A 191 26.29 6.21 31.13
C VAL A 191 25.33 5.03 30.99
N PHE A 192 24.04 5.29 31.17
CA PHE A 192 23.04 4.25 30.95
C PHE A 192 22.97 3.89 29.46
N ASN A 193 23.29 2.63 29.13
CA ASN A 193 23.38 2.17 27.74
C ASN A 193 22.09 2.39 26.93
N TYR A 194 20.90 2.23 27.53
CA TYR A 194 19.64 2.53 26.85
C TYR A 194 19.46 4.02 26.56
N TYR A 195 19.99 4.92 27.39
CA TYR A 195 19.98 6.35 27.08
C TYR A 195 20.85 6.64 25.85
N LEU A 196 22.08 6.12 25.81
CA LEU A 196 22.94 6.21 24.64
C LEU A 196 22.25 5.64 23.39
N PHE A 197 21.64 4.46 23.50
CA PHE A 197 20.90 3.82 22.43
C PHE A 197 19.77 4.71 21.86
N TYR A 198 18.94 5.32 22.71
CA TYR A 198 17.87 6.20 22.24
C TYR A 198 18.38 7.55 21.74
N TYR A 199 19.45 8.09 22.32
CA TYR A 199 20.12 9.28 21.80
C TYR A 199 20.61 9.04 20.36
N LEU A 200 21.36 7.95 20.12
CA LEU A 200 21.83 7.60 18.78
C LEU A 200 20.67 7.40 17.79
N MET A 201 19.58 6.76 18.24
CA MET A 201 18.37 6.60 17.43
C MET A 201 17.73 7.95 17.08
N GLY A 202 17.68 8.89 18.02
CA GLY A 202 17.15 10.24 17.80
C GLY A 202 18.04 11.11 16.91
N SER A 203 19.36 10.90 16.95
CA SER A 203 20.37 11.61 16.14
C SER A 203 20.60 11.00 14.75
N GLN A 204 19.82 9.98 14.35
CA GLN A 204 20.00 9.29 13.06
C GLN A 204 20.03 10.25 11.86
N MET A 205 19.16 11.26 11.84
CA MET A 205 19.13 12.25 10.75
C MET A 205 20.40 13.09 10.69
N ASP A 206 21.00 13.41 11.83
CA ASP A 206 22.24 14.20 11.88
C ASP A 206 23.42 13.38 11.35
N PHE A 207 23.46 12.08 11.68
CA PHE A 207 24.45 11.17 11.13
C PHE A 207 24.28 10.95 9.61
N ILE A 208 23.05 10.84 9.12
CA ILE A 208 22.79 10.72 7.68
C ILE A 208 23.26 11.97 6.92
N LYS A 209 23.00 13.17 7.45
CA LYS A 209 23.47 14.43 6.86
C LYS A 209 25.00 14.57 6.85
N LYS A 210 25.69 14.00 7.84
CA LYS A 210 27.15 13.97 7.93
C LYS A 210 27.81 12.90 7.05
N GLY A 211 27.00 12.04 6.43
CA GLY A 211 27.47 10.98 5.53
C GLY A 211 28.08 11.54 4.26
N GLU A 212 29.26 11.05 3.89
CA GLU A 212 29.99 11.44 2.67
C GLU A 212 30.08 10.28 1.68
N GLY A 213 30.11 10.59 0.38
CA GLY A 213 30.15 9.61 -0.71
C GLY A 213 28.80 9.48 -1.41
N GLY A 214 28.82 9.41 -2.75
CA GLY A 214 27.63 9.48 -3.61
C GLY A 214 26.60 8.36 -3.38
N ALA A 215 26.75 7.22 -4.05
CA ALA A 215 25.76 6.13 -4.00
C ALA A 215 25.76 5.34 -2.67
N GLN A 216 26.85 5.37 -1.91
CA GLN A 216 26.97 4.74 -0.58
C GLN A 216 27.61 5.72 0.39
N PRO A 217 26.80 6.54 1.08
CA PRO A 217 27.32 7.44 2.08
C PRO A 217 27.95 6.65 3.24
N ASN A 218 28.97 7.20 3.86
CA ASN A 218 29.58 6.68 5.08
C ASN A 218 29.81 7.79 6.12
N ILE A 219 29.73 7.43 7.39
CA ILE A 219 30.26 8.24 8.48
C ILE A 219 31.51 7.56 9.03
N SER A 220 32.55 8.34 9.32
CA SER A 220 33.75 7.82 9.98
C SER A 220 33.52 7.68 11.49
N ARG A 221 34.31 6.80 12.13
CA ARG A 221 34.35 6.68 13.59
C ARG A 221 34.73 8.02 14.23
N GLU A 222 35.63 8.78 13.60
CA GLU A 222 36.10 10.08 14.09
C GLU A 222 34.95 11.09 14.15
N LYS A 223 34.08 11.12 13.13
CA LYS A 223 32.87 11.97 13.12
C LYS A 223 31.83 11.54 14.16
N LEU A 224 31.75 10.24 14.44
CA LEU A 224 30.86 9.70 15.46
C LEU A 224 31.32 10.12 16.86
N ILE A 225 32.60 9.90 17.20
CA ILE A 225 33.12 10.23 18.54
C ILE A 225 33.22 11.74 18.80
N SER A 226 33.35 12.57 17.76
CA SER A 226 33.35 14.03 17.90
C SER A 226 31.95 14.64 17.94
N HIS A 227 30.88 13.86 17.80
CA HIS A 227 29.53 14.39 17.87
C HIS A 227 29.19 14.84 19.30
N LEU A 228 28.54 16.01 19.41
CA LEU A 228 28.05 16.57 20.68
C LEU A 228 26.86 15.77 21.19
N MET A 229 26.97 15.30 22.43
CA MET A 229 25.94 14.58 23.15
C MET A 229 25.55 15.35 24.42
N PRO A 230 24.26 15.64 24.62
CA PRO A 230 23.78 16.19 25.87
C PRO A 230 23.68 15.05 26.89
N ILE A 231 24.30 15.22 28.05
CA ILE A 231 24.32 14.22 29.10
C ILE A 231 23.50 14.72 30.31
N PRO A 232 22.39 14.04 30.66
CA PRO A 232 21.63 14.29 31.87
C PRO A 232 22.31 13.67 33.10
N PRO A 233 21.89 14.08 34.31
CA PRO A 233 22.06 13.27 35.52
C PRO A 233 21.68 11.80 35.30
N LEU A 234 22.40 10.87 35.94
CA LEU A 234 22.18 9.43 35.72
C LEU A 234 20.74 9.00 36.06
N ASN A 235 20.17 9.53 37.14
CA ASN A 235 18.78 9.27 37.52
C ASN A 235 17.79 9.78 36.46
N GLU A 236 18.05 10.94 35.87
CA GLU A 236 17.22 11.49 34.80
C GLU A 236 17.32 10.63 33.52
N GLN A 237 18.50 10.08 33.20
CA GLN A 237 18.64 9.11 32.10
C GLN A 237 17.68 7.92 32.28
N TYR A 238 17.58 7.35 33.48
CA TYR A 238 16.62 6.27 33.77
C TYR A 238 15.16 6.71 33.59
N ARG A 239 14.80 7.93 34.04
CA ARG A 239 13.45 8.48 33.88
C ARG A 239 13.10 8.70 32.41
N ILE A 240 14.01 9.27 31.62
CA ILE A 240 13.87 9.49 30.18
C ILE A 240 13.62 8.15 29.48
N VAL A 241 14.51 7.16 29.69
CA VAL A 241 14.40 5.84 29.05
C VAL A 241 13.07 5.16 29.40
N LYS A 242 12.68 5.18 30.68
CA LYS A 242 11.40 4.63 31.13
C LYS A 242 10.22 5.25 30.39
N GLN A 243 10.25 6.57 30.18
CA GLN A 243 9.19 7.28 29.49
C GLN A 243 9.18 6.97 27.98
N ILE A 244 10.34 6.89 27.33
CA ILE A 244 10.46 6.47 25.92
C ILE A 244 9.88 5.06 25.74
N GLN A 245 10.30 4.11 26.59
CA GLN A 245 9.84 2.71 26.54
C GLN A 245 8.33 2.58 26.75
N LYS A 246 7.71 3.48 27.50
CA LYS A 246 6.25 3.55 27.65
C LYS A 246 5.55 4.09 26.40
N ILE A 247 6.11 5.11 25.75
CA ILE A 247 5.46 5.83 24.65
C ILE A 247 5.65 5.14 23.30
N LEU A 248 6.84 4.61 23.00
CA LEU A 248 7.13 4.05 21.67
C LEU A 248 6.16 2.95 21.23
N PRO A 249 5.76 1.98 22.08
CA PRO A 249 4.77 0.97 21.69
C PRO A 249 3.41 1.57 21.32
N LEU A 250 2.99 2.64 22.01
CA LEU A 250 1.74 3.34 21.70
C LEU A 250 1.81 4.04 20.32
N ILE A 251 2.98 4.56 19.96
CA ILE A 251 3.21 5.15 18.63
C ILE A 251 3.19 4.09 17.53
N GLU A 252 3.75 2.91 17.79
CA GLU A 252 3.70 1.79 16.85
C GLU A 252 2.26 1.34 16.61
N MET A 253 1.46 1.20 17.68
CA MET A 253 0.02 0.92 17.58
C MET A 253 -0.72 2.00 16.79
N TYR A 254 -0.46 3.28 17.07
CA TYR A 254 -1.04 4.40 16.33
C TYR A 254 -0.69 4.34 14.85
N SER A 255 0.57 4.08 14.50
CA SER A 255 1.03 3.98 13.11
C SER A 255 0.32 2.85 12.35
N ALA A 256 0.22 1.67 12.96
CA ALA A 256 -0.46 0.53 12.34
C ALA A 256 -1.96 0.78 12.13
N SER A 257 -2.61 1.48 13.08
CA SER A 257 -4.02 1.88 12.94
C SER A 257 -4.21 2.89 11.80
N GLN A 258 -3.30 3.85 11.66
CA GLN A 258 -3.33 4.83 10.58
C GLN A 258 -3.16 4.16 9.22
N ASP A 259 -2.19 3.25 9.07
CA ASP A 259 -1.97 2.51 7.82
C ASP A 259 -3.20 1.68 7.42
N THR A 260 -3.87 1.09 8.40
CA THR A 260 -5.13 0.33 8.19
C THR A 260 -6.26 1.24 7.74
N GLN A 261 -6.42 2.40 8.39
CA GLN A 261 -7.43 3.38 8.04
C GLN A 261 -7.22 3.91 6.61
N ASP A 262 -5.97 4.24 6.25
CA ASP A 262 -5.63 4.74 4.92
C ASP A 262 -5.93 3.70 3.84
N LYS A 263 -5.60 2.43 4.09
CA LYS A 263 -5.95 1.32 3.19
C LYS A 263 -7.46 1.17 3.04
N LEU A 264 -8.21 1.23 4.14
CA LEU A 264 -9.67 1.15 4.10
C LEU A 264 -10.26 2.32 3.30
N ASN A 265 -9.83 3.55 3.56
CA ASN A 265 -10.29 4.73 2.83
C ASN A 265 -9.99 4.64 1.32
N ALA A 266 -8.85 4.07 0.93
CA ALA A 266 -8.50 3.87 -0.47
C ALA A 266 -9.38 2.81 -1.17
N GLU A 267 -9.79 1.76 -0.46
CA GLU A 267 -10.49 0.61 -1.05
C GLU A 267 -12.02 0.63 -0.87
N ILE A 268 -12.54 1.37 0.13
CA ILE A 268 -13.94 1.27 0.57
C ILE A 268 -14.93 1.65 -0.53
N ASN A 269 -14.65 2.71 -1.29
CA ASN A 269 -15.54 3.15 -2.36
C ASN A 269 -15.69 2.10 -3.46
N GLU A 270 -14.59 1.43 -3.84
CA GLU A 270 -14.66 0.36 -4.84
C GLU A 270 -15.36 -0.89 -4.30
N LYS A 271 -15.12 -1.26 -3.04
CA LYS A 271 -15.83 -2.37 -2.38
C LYS A 271 -17.33 -2.10 -2.29
N LEU A 272 -17.72 -0.89 -1.90
CA LEU A 272 -19.12 -0.47 -1.81
C LEU A 272 -19.79 -0.49 -3.17
N LYS A 273 -19.18 0.09 -4.22
CA LYS A 273 -19.75 0.05 -5.58
C LYS A 273 -19.99 -1.39 -6.05
N LYS A 274 -19.01 -2.29 -5.87
CA LYS A 274 -19.17 -3.71 -6.21
C LYS A 274 -20.34 -4.36 -5.45
N SER A 275 -20.42 -4.11 -4.15
CA SER A 275 -21.50 -4.64 -3.31
C SER A 275 -22.87 -4.10 -3.73
N ILE A 276 -23.00 -2.79 -3.96
CA ILE A 276 -24.24 -2.15 -4.43
C ILE A 276 -24.70 -2.76 -5.75
N LEU A 277 -23.80 -2.94 -6.71
CA LEU A 277 -24.15 -3.57 -7.99
C LEU A 277 -24.57 -5.03 -7.82
N GLN A 278 -23.93 -5.76 -6.91
CA GLN A 278 -24.28 -7.15 -6.62
C GLN A 278 -25.66 -7.26 -5.95
N GLU A 279 -25.96 -6.41 -4.96
CA GLU A 279 -27.28 -6.37 -4.32
C GLU A 279 -28.37 -5.92 -5.32
N ALA A 280 -28.04 -5.03 -6.26
CA ALA A 280 -28.93 -4.60 -7.32
C ALA A 280 -29.38 -5.74 -8.22
N ILE A 281 -28.44 -6.54 -8.73
CA ILE A 281 -28.76 -7.66 -9.63
C ILE A 281 -29.35 -8.89 -8.91
N GLN A 282 -29.30 -8.90 -7.57
CA GLN A 282 -29.95 -9.91 -6.73
C GLN A 282 -31.37 -9.51 -6.31
N GLY A 283 -31.85 -8.31 -6.69
CA GLY A 283 -33.16 -7.80 -6.31
C GLY A 283 -33.29 -7.43 -4.83
N LYS A 284 -32.15 -7.17 -4.16
CA LYS A 284 -32.07 -6.82 -2.73
C LYS A 284 -31.89 -5.33 -2.48
N LEU A 285 -31.54 -4.56 -3.52
CA LEU A 285 -31.28 -3.13 -3.37
C LEU A 285 -32.53 -2.29 -3.11
N VAL A 286 -33.69 -2.74 -3.60
CA VAL A 286 -34.98 -2.04 -3.45
C VAL A 286 -36.08 -3.03 -3.04
N PRO A 287 -37.13 -2.58 -2.33
CA PRO A 287 -38.23 -3.47 -1.97
C PRO A 287 -39.03 -3.91 -3.20
N GLN A 288 -39.59 -5.12 -3.15
CA GLN A 288 -40.48 -5.67 -4.17
C GLN A 288 -41.87 -5.03 -4.07
N ILE A 289 -42.45 -4.62 -5.20
CA ILE A 289 -43.76 -3.95 -5.23
C ILE A 289 -44.69 -4.65 -6.23
N GLU A 290 -45.75 -5.29 -5.73
CA GLU A 290 -46.67 -6.11 -6.56
C GLU A 290 -47.31 -5.34 -7.72
N LYS A 291 -47.62 -4.04 -7.54
CA LYS A 291 -48.23 -3.19 -8.58
C LYS A 291 -47.31 -2.92 -9.78
N GLU A 292 -46.02 -3.25 -9.68
CA GLU A 292 -45.03 -3.07 -10.75
C GLU A 292 -45.03 -4.23 -11.76
N GLY A 293 -45.86 -5.25 -11.54
CA GLY A 293 -46.04 -6.38 -12.43
C GLY A 293 -44.97 -7.45 -12.26
N THR A 294 -44.79 -8.29 -13.28
CA THR A 294 -43.83 -9.40 -13.26
C THR A 294 -42.90 -9.38 -14.47
N ALA A 295 -41.74 -10.01 -14.33
CA ALA A 295 -40.81 -10.20 -15.45
C ALA A 295 -41.42 -11.04 -16.59
N GLN A 296 -42.40 -11.91 -16.28
CA GLN A 296 -43.13 -12.67 -17.28
C GLN A 296 -43.93 -11.76 -18.24
N GLU A 297 -44.59 -10.74 -17.72
CA GLU A 297 -45.31 -9.74 -18.53
C GLU A 297 -44.33 -9.00 -19.44
N LEU A 298 -43.15 -8.65 -18.91
CA LEU A 298 -42.10 -7.98 -19.68
C LEU A 298 -41.55 -8.88 -20.81
N LEU A 299 -41.41 -10.18 -20.57
CA LEU A 299 -40.97 -11.12 -21.60
C LEU A 299 -41.99 -11.26 -22.74
N GLU A 300 -43.28 -11.21 -22.44
CA GLU A 300 -44.31 -11.20 -23.49
C GLU A 300 -44.25 -9.90 -24.32
N GLN A 301 -43.95 -8.75 -23.71
CA GLN A 301 -43.71 -7.50 -24.45
C GLN A 301 -42.48 -7.62 -25.36
N ILE A 302 -41.38 -8.18 -24.88
CA ILE A 302 -40.17 -8.43 -25.69
C ILE A 302 -40.49 -9.32 -26.88
N LYS A 303 -41.27 -10.38 -26.67
CA LYS A 303 -41.69 -11.31 -27.72
C LYS A 303 -42.57 -10.63 -28.77
N GLN A 304 -43.49 -9.76 -28.37
CA GLN A 304 -44.31 -8.97 -29.29
C GLN A 304 -43.45 -8.02 -30.14
N GLU A 305 -42.47 -7.35 -29.53
CA GLU A 305 -41.55 -6.47 -30.26
C GLU A 305 -40.67 -7.26 -31.25
N LYS A 306 -40.18 -8.44 -30.87
CA LYS A 306 -39.45 -9.34 -31.78
C LYS A 306 -40.32 -9.76 -32.96
N GLN A 307 -41.59 -10.13 -32.73
CA GLN A 307 -42.52 -10.48 -33.81
C GLN A 307 -42.76 -9.31 -34.76
N LYS A 308 -42.90 -8.09 -34.23
CA LYS A 308 -43.03 -6.87 -35.03
C LYS A 308 -41.79 -6.65 -35.91
N LEU A 309 -40.59 -6.75 -35.35
CA LEU A 309 -39.33 -6.60 -36.11
C LEU A 309 -39.14 -7.68 -37.19
N VAL A 310 -39.62 -8.90 -36.95
CA VAL A 310 -39.64 -9.96 -37.97
C VAL A 310 -40.60 -9.63 -39.10
N LYS A 311 -41.80 -9.10 -38.80
CA LYS A 311 -42.76 -8.63 -39.82
C LYS A 311 -42.20 -7.48 -40.65
N GLU A 312 -41.40 -6.60 -40.05
CA GLU A 312 -40.70 -5.50 -40.71
C GLU A 312 -39.42 -5.93 -41.46
N CYS A 313 -39.11 -7.23 -41.52
CA CYS A 313 -37.88 -7.78 -42.11
C CYS A 313 -36.56 -7.26 -41.49
N LYS A 314 -36.61 -6.67 -40.29
CA LYS A 314 -35.45 -6.19 -39.53
C LYS A 314 -34.80 -7.27 -38.66
N LEU A 315 -35.51 -8.38 -38.43
CA LEU A 315 -35.04 -9.51 -37.62
C LEU A 315 -35.34 -10.83 -38.33
N LYS A 316 -34.45 -11.82 -38.19
CA LYS A 316 -34.65 -13.17 -38.74
C LYS A 316 -35.67 -13.95 -37.91
N LYS A 317 -36.48 -14.81 -38.56
CA LYS A 317 -37.44 -15.70 -37.87
C LYS A 317 -36.80 -16.60 -36.81
N SER A 318 -35.52 -16.99 -36.98
CA SER A 318 -34.78 -17.79 -36.00
C SER A 318 -34.64 -17.11 -34.64
N ALA A 319 -34.74 -15.78 -34.58
CA ALA A 319 -34.65 -15.02 -33.34
C ALA A 319 -35.89 -15.16 -32.45
N LEU A 320 -36.98 -15.81 -32.91
CA LEU A 320 -38.17 -16.09 -32.10
C LEU A 320 -38.05 -17.40 -31.29
N THR A 321 -36.92 -18.10 -31.40
CA THR A 321 -36.69 -19.37 -30.70
C THR A 321 -35.95 -19.09 -29.40
N ASP A 322 -36.72 -18.87 -28.34
CA ASP A 322 -36.17 -18.49 -27.03
C ASP A 322 -36.16 -19.71 -26.08
N SER A 323 -35.22 -19.71 -25.15
CA SER A 323 -35.26 -20.63 -24.02
C SER A 323 -36.26 -20.10 -22.97
N VAL A 324 -36.90 -21.02 -22.24
CA VAL A 324 -37.74 -20.66 -21.09
C VAL A 324 -37.11 -21.25 -19.85
N ILE A 325 -36.75 -20.40 -18.89
CA ILE A 325 -36.21 -20.81 -17.60
C ILE A 325 -37.31 -20.63 -16.54
N PHE A 326 -37.49 -21.64 -15.71
CA PHE A 326 -38.48 -21.63 -14.64
C PHE A 326 -38.00 -22.45 -13.44
N LYS A 327 -38.58 -22.20 -12.27
CA LYS A 327 -38.35 -23.00 -11.06
C LYS A 327 -39.44 -24.08 -11.00
N GLY A 328 -39.03 -25.34 -10.91
CA GLY A 328 -39.93 -26.49 -10.85
C GLY A 328 -40.48 -26.74 -9.44
N ASP A 329 -41.43 -27.68 -9.33
CA ASP A 329 -42.01 -28.09 -8.04
C ASP A 329 -40.97 -28.75 -7.11
N ASP A 330 -39.85 -29.21 -7.68
CA ASP A 330 -38.69 -29.73 -6.97
C ASP A 330 -37.76 -28.63 -6.41
N ASN A 331 -38.17 -27.36 -6.51
CA ASN A 331 -37.40 -26.17 -6.17
C ASN A 331 -36.11 -25.97 -6.97
N LYS A 332 -35.92 -26.71 -8.08
CA LYS A 332 -34.75 -26.57 -8.95
C LYS A 332 -35.04 -25.68 -10.15
N TYR A 333 -33.99 -25.06 -10.69
CA TYR A 333 -34.09 -24.34 -11.95
C TYR A 333 -33.96 -25.25 -13.17
N TRP A 334 -34.89 -25.09 -14.11
CA TRP A 334 -34.98 -25.85 -15.34
C TRP A 334 -35.01 -24.91 -16.54
N GLU A 335 -34.30 -25.27 -17.61
CA GLU A 335 -34.33 -24.59 -18.91
C GLU A 335 -34.98 -25.48 -19.96
N LYS A 336 -35.97 -24.95 -20.66
CA LYS A 336 -36.64 -25.59 -21.79
C LYS A 336 -36.20 -24.93 -23.10
N VAL A 337 -35.65 -25.74 -24.02
CA VAL A 337 -35.25 -25.31 -25.36
C VAL A 337 -35.94 -26.22 -26.38
N GLY A 338 -36.99 -25.70 -27.03
CA GLY A 338 -37.84 -26.51 -27.92
C GLY A 338 -38.49 -27.68 -27.16
N LYS A 339 -38.10 -28.92 -27.50
CA LYS A 339 -38.54 -30.15 -26.81
C LYS A 339 -37.59 -30.62 -25.70
N GLY A 340 -36.38 -30.06 -25.63
CA GLY A 340 -35.39 -30.43 -24.61
C GLY A 340 -35.66 -29.72 -23.29
N LEU A 341 -35.44 -30.45 -22.19
CA LEU A 341 -35.52 -29.95 -20.82
C LEU A 341 -34.19 -30.27 -20.11
N ARG A 342 -33.57 -29.27 -19.49
CA ARG A 342 -32.27 -29.39 -18.81
C ARG A 342 -32.35 -28.76 -17.42
N CYS A 343 -31.84 -29.46 -16.41
CA CYS A 343 -31.62 -28.88 -15.08
C CYS A 343 -30.41 -27.94 -15.15
N ILE A 344 -30.56 -26.72 -14.65
CA ILE A 344 -29.52 -25.68 -14.62
C ILE A 344 -29.26 -25.15 -13.20
N ASP A 345 -29.79 -25.83 -12.19
CA ASP A 345 -29.72 -25.42 -10.78
C ASP A 345 -28.28 -25.14 -10.31
N ASP A 346 -27.33 -26.01 -10.68
CA ASP A 346 -25.91 -25.87 -10.35
C ASP A 346 -25.22 -24.67 -11.03
N GLU A 347 -25.86 -24.04 -12.02
CA GLU A 347 -25.35 -22.84 -12.72
C GLU A 347 -25.93 -21.54 -12.15
N ILE A 348 -26.89 -21.60 -11.22
CA ILE A 348 -27.52 -20.44 -10.58
C ILE A 348 -26.87 -20.19 -9.21
N HIS A 349 -26.06 -19.14 -9.13
CA HIS A 349 -25.24 -18.87 -7.94
C HIS A 349 -25.95 -18.07 -6.83
N PHE A 350 -27.16 -17.57 -7.07
CA PHE A 350 -27.96 -16.85 -6.09
C PHE A 350 -29.45 -16.85 -6.44
N GLU A 351 -30.29 -16.62 -5.43
CA GLU A 351 -31.74 -16.48 -5.60
C GLU A 351 -32.13 -15.06 -6.05
N ILE A 352 -33.23 -14.99 -6.80
CA ILE A 352 -33.86 -13.74 -7.25
C ILE A 352 -35.30 -13.67 -6.71
N PRO A 353 -35.90 -12.47 -6.60
CA PRO A 353 -37.28 -12.31 -6.18
C PRO A 353 -38.28 -13.08 -7.04
N ALA A 354 -39.42 -13.45 -6.46
CA ALA A 354 -40.45 -14.24 -7.15
C ALA A 354 -41.08 -13.53 -8.37
N SER A 355 -41.07 -12.19 -8.38
CA SER A 355 -41.51 -11.35 -9.51
C SER A 355 -40.50 -11.33 -10.67
N TRP A 356 -39.27 -11.78 -10.45
CA TRP A 356 -38.19 -11.78 -11.43
C TRP A 356 -38.12 -13.12 -12.18
N GLN A 357 -37.44 -13.11 -13.33
CA GLN A 357 -37.13 -14.34 -14.05
C GLN A 357 -35.68 -14.36 -14.50
N TRP A 358 -35.08 -15.55 -14.44
CA TRP A 358 -33.81 -15.83 -15.09
C TRP A 358 -34.05 -15.95 -16.60
N VAL A 359 -33.22 -15.29 -17.40
CA VAL A 359 -33.27 -15.39 -18.86
C VAL A 359 -31.85 -15.44 -19.43
N ARG A 360 -31.66 -15.98 -20.64
CA ARG A 360 -30.35 -15.86 -21.31
C ARG A 360 -30.27 -14.52 -22.04
N ILE A 361 -29.12 -13.87 -21.97
CA ILE A 361 -28.85 -12.59 -22.67
C ILE A 361 -29.22 -12.66 -24.16
N LYS A 362 -28.88 -13.76 -24.85
CA LYS A 362 -29.16 -13.92 -26.28
C LYS A 362 -30.65 -13.92 -26.64
N ASP A 363 -31.54 -14.21 -25.69
CA ASP A 363 -32.97 -14.33 -25.94
C ASP A 363 -33.67 -12.96 -25.85
N ILE A 364 -33.11 -12.04 -25.06
CA ILE A 364 -33.69 -10.71 -24.78
C ILE A 364 -32.93 -9.53 -25.39
N PHE A 365 -31.76 -9.76 -26.00
CA PHE A 365 -30.98 -8.72 -26.68
C PHE A 365 -30.54 -9.13 -28.09
N GLN A 366 -30.47 -8.17 -29.01
CA GLN A 366 -29.72 -8.37 -30.25
C GLN A 366 -28.23 -8.20 -29.96
N ILE A 367 -27.44 -9.20 -30.33
CA ILE A 367 -25.99 -9.21 -30.10
C ILE A 367 -25.26 -8.82 -31.38
N ASN A 368 -24.45 -7.77 -31.32
CA ASN A 368 -23.70 -7.20 -32.45
C ASN A 368 -24.57 -6.91 -33.68
N PRO A 369 -25.68 -6.15 -33.55
CA PRO A 369 -26.49 -5.78 -34.70
C PRO A 369 -25.66 -4.99 -35.72
N LYS A 370 -25.97 -5.15 -37.00
CA LYS A 370 -25.35 -4.38 -38.07
C LYS A 370 -26.21 -3.16 -38.39
N ASN A 371 -25.54 -2.04 -38.64
CA ASN A 371 -26.17 -0.82 -39.14
C ASN A 371 -25.99 -0.72 -40.67
N ILE A 372 -26.97 -0.12 -41.34
CA ILE A 372 -26.94 0.22 -42.75
C ILE A 372 -27.21 1.73 -42.84
N ALA A 373 -26.33 2.46 -43.53
CA ALA A 373 -26.42 3.90 -43.71
C ALA A 373 -25.73 4.32 -45.00
N ASP A 374 -26.00 5.54 -45.46
CA ASP A 374 -25.35 6.14 -46.62
C ASP A 374 -23.83 6.29 -46.38
N ASP A 375 -23.03 6.09 -47.43
CA ASP A 375 -21.56 6.10 -47.35
C ASP A 375 -20.97 7.44 -46.86
N ASN A 376 -21.66 8.55 -47.12
CA ASN A 376 -21.23 9.90 -46.72
C ASN A 376 -21.88 10.35 -45.41
N CYS A 377 -22.73 9.54 -44.79
CA CYS A 377 -23.31 9.80 -43.48
C CYS A 377 -22.18 10.00 -42.45
N ILE A 378 -22.22 11.09 -41.71
CA ILE A 378 -21.27 11.31 -40.60
C ILE A 378 -21.67 10.41 -39.44
N SER A 379 -20.70 9.72 -38.85
CA SER A 379 -20.90 8.70 -37.83
C SER A 379 -19.80 8.79 -36.78
N ALA A 380 -20.05 8.25 -35.59
CA ALA A 380 -19.04 8.19 -34.54
C ALA A 380 -18.04 7.06 -34.77
N PHE A 381 -16.75 7.36 -34.68
CA PHE A 381 -15.69 6.38 -34.50
C PHE A 381 -15.21 6.37 -33.04
N ILE A 382 -15.25 5.19 -32.40
CA ILE A 382 -14.93 5.03 -30.97
C ILE A 382 -13.88 3.91 -30.79
N PRO A 383 -12.59 4.25 -30.76
CA PRO A 383 -11.55 3.31 -30.35
C PRO A 383 -11.60 3.06 -28.83
N MET A 384 -10.88 2.05 -28.35
CA MET A 384 -11.01 1.56 -26.96
C MET A 384 -10.58 2.61 -25.91
N GLU A 385 -9.68 3.51 -26.29
CA GLU A 385 -9.14 4.58 -25.45
C GLU A 385 -10.20 5.64 -25.14
N LYS A 386 -11.20 5.80 -26.01
CA LYS A 386 -12.28 6.77 -25.84
C LYS A 386 -13.44 6.27 -24.97
N ILE A 387 -13.35 5.05 -24.44
CA ILE A 387 -14.29 4.49 -23.48
C ILE A 387 -13.68 4.55 -22.08
N CYS A 388 -14.33 5.27 -21.17
CA CYS A 388 -13.89 5.43 -19.80
C CYS A 388 -14.07 4.14 -18.98
N ALA A 389 -13.12 3.88 -18.07
CA ALA A 389 -13.16 2.77 -17.12
C ALA A 389 -13.79 3.21 -15.79
N THR A 390 -15.02 3.72 -15.86
CA THR A 390 -15.80 4.25 -14.73
C THR A 390 -17.05 3.40 -14.50
N TYR A 391 -17.80 3.67 -13.43
CA TYR A 391 -19.13 3.07 -13.22
C TYR A 391 -20.24 3.80 -14.00
N GLY A 392 -19.91 4.94 -14.60
CA GLY A 392 -20.79 5.72 -15.46
C GLY A 392 -20.79 5.22 -16.90
N SER A 393 -21.18 6.12 -17.80
CA SER A 393 -21.35 5.88 -19.23
C SER A 393 -20.60 6.93 -20.06
N GLU A 394 -19.46 7.40 -19.57
CA GLU A 394 -18.67 8.44 -20.23
C GLU A 394 -17.89 7.87 -21.43
N PHE A 395 -17.95 8.58 -22.55
CA PHE A 395 -17.15 8.29 -23.74
C PHE A 395 -16.93 9.55 -24.59
N SER A 396 -16.02 9.45 -25.54
CA SER A 396 -15.87 10.42 -26.63
C SER A 396 -15.80 9.71 -27.98
N TYR A 397 -15.85 10.45 -29.08
CA TYR A 397 -15.77 9.90 -30.43
C TYR A 397 -15.04 10.85 -31.39
N ASP A 398 -14.62 10.33 -32.53
CA ASP A 398 -14.27 11.15 -33.71
C ASP A 398 -15.43 11.10 -34.70
N GLU A 399 -15.68 12.21 -35.41
CA GLU A 399 -16.64 12.21 -36.50
C GLU A 399 -15.96 11.77 -37.80
N VAL A 400 -16.52 10.73 -38.44
CA VAL A 400 -15.99 10.18 -39.68
C VAL A 400 -17.14 9.83 -40.64
N GLN A 401 -16.84 9.71 -41.93
CA GLN A 401 -17.82 9.23 -42.92
C GLN A 401 -18.04 7.72 -42.77
N TRP A 402 -19.28 7.26 -42.81
CA TRP A 402 -19.65 5.85 -42.62
C TRP A 402 -18.86 4.89 -43.51
N LYS A 403 -18.57 5.27 -44.77
CA LYS A 403 -17.79 4.44 -45.70
C LYS A 403 -16.41 4.05 -45.19
N THR A 404 -15.81 4.82 -44.30
CA THR A 404 -14.46 4.55 -43.75
C THR A 404 -14.50 3.54 -42.60
N ILE A 405 -15.65 3.38 -41.95
CA ILE A 405 -15.81 2.53 -40.75
C ILE A 405 -16.89 1.45 -40.88
N LYS A 406 -17.59 1.36 -42.03
CA LYS A 406 -18.63 0.36 -42.31
C LYS A 406 -18.11 -1.08 -42.39
N THR A 407 -16.81 -1.27 -42.54
CA THR A 407 -16.13 -2.58 -42.54
C THR A 407 -14.94 -2.57 -41.58
N GLY A 408 -14.58 -3.75 -41.05
CA GLY A 408 -13.43 -3.88 -40.16
C GLY A 408 -13.64 -3.47 -38.70
N TYR A 409 -14.83 -2.97 -38.34
CA TYR A 409 -15.15 -2.47 -37.00
C TYR A 409 -16.45 -3.07 -36.44
N THR A 410 -16.66 -2.88 -35.13
CA THR A 410 -17.91 -3.26 -34.44
C THR A 410 -18.92 -2.13 -34.56
N HIS A 411 -20.11 -2.41 -35.11
CA HIS A 411 -21.14 -1.39 -35.33
C HIS A 411 -22.01 -1.24 -34.07
N PHE A 412 -22.46 -0.03 -33.79
CA PHE A 412 -23.40 0.27 -32.72
C PHE A 412 -24.25 1.49 -33.09
N ALA A 413 -25.39 1.66 -32.46
CA ALA A 413 -26.29 2.79 -32.64
C ALA A 413 -26.65 3.42 -31.29
N ASP A 414 -27.33 4.56 -31.34
CA ASP A 414 -27.90 5.19 -30.16
C ASP A 414 -28.79 4.22 -29.38
N GLY A 415 -28.57 4.19 -28.07
CA GLY A 415 -29.22 3.29 -27.13
C GLY A 415 -28.59 1.91 -27.00
N ASP A 416 -27.53 1.59 -27.75
CA ASP A 416 -26.81 0.33 -27.56
C ASP A 416 -25.96 0.37 -26.29
N VAL A 417 -25.93 -0.76 -25.57
CA VAL A 417 -25.04 -0.96 -24.42
C VAL A 417 -23.90 -1.87 -24.82
N VAL A 418 -22.68 -1.43 -24.55
CA VAL A 418 -21.46 -2.01 -25.10
C VAL A 418 -20.46 -2.27 -23.99
N PHE A 419 -19.69 -3.35 -24.09
CA PHE A 419 -18.55 -3.60 -23.21
C PHE A 419 -17.34 -4.13 -23.97
N ALA A 420 -16.15 -3.93 -23.39
CA ALA A 420 -14.89 -4.45 -23.90
C ALA A 420 -14.73 -5.94 -23.55
N LYS A 421 -14.39 -6.79 -24.53
CA LYS A 421 -14.27 -8.26 -24.35
C LYS A 421 -12.84 -8.75 -24.08
N ILE A 422 -11.85 -7.84 -24.05
CA ILE A 422 -10.40 -8.12 -23.94
C ILE A 422 -9.83 -7.59 -22.62
N THR A 423 -8.83 -8.28 -22.06
CA THR A 423 -8.08 -7.82 -20.87
C THR A 423 -7.04 -6.76 -21.22
N PRO A 424 -6.75 -5.78 -20.34
CA PRO A 424 -7.38 -5.54 -19.03
C PRO A 424 -8.71 -4.77 -19.10
N CYS A 425 -9.15 -4.35 -20.29
CA CYS A 425 -10.33 -3.48 -20.45
C CYS A 425 -11.63 -4.09 -19.89
N PHE A 426 -11.84 -5.40 -20.10
CA PHE A 426 -12.97 -6.14 -19.51
C PHE A 426 -12.90 -6.11 -17.98
N GLN A 427 -11.75 -6.43 -17.38
CA GLN A 427 -11.54 -6.46 -15.92
C GLN A 427 -11.72 -5.07 -15.29
N ASN A 428 -11.34 -4.03 -16.04
CA ASN A 428 -11.55 -2.63 -15.67
C ASN A 428 -12.97 -2.13 -15.93
N ARG A 429 -13.93 -3.03 -16.23
CA ARG A 429 -15.37 -2.75 -16.36
C ARG A 429 -15.67 -1.69 -17.44
N LYS A 430 -14.85 -1.63 -18.50
CA LYS A 430 -15.10 -0.74 -19.65
C LYS A 430 -16.39 -1.16 -20.33
N SER A 431 -17.44 -0.42 -20.03
CA SER A 431 -18.78 -0.61 -20.55
C SER A 431 -19.49 0.74 -20.60
N VAL A 432 -20.34 0.94 -21.60
CA VAL A 432 -20.93 2.24 -21.92
C VAL A 432 -22.27 2.06 -22.62
N ILE A 433 -23.17 3.02 -22.42
CA ILE A 433 -24.38 3.21 -23.21
C ILE A 433 -24.06 4.31 -24.23
N PHE A 434 -24.10 3.99 -25.51
CA PHE A 434 -23.88 4.99 -26.55
C PHE A 434 -25.16 5.78 -26.78
N ILE A 435 -25.11 7.09 -26.59
CA ILE A 435 -26.23 8.03 -26.81
C ILE A 435 -25.66 9.33 -27.38
N GLY A 436 -26.34 9.93 -28.34
CA GLY A 436 -25.92 11.20 -28.93
C GLY A 436 -24.85 11.02 -29.99
N LEU A 437 -24.83 9.88 -30.68
CA LEU A 437 -23.94 9.66 -31.81
C LEU A 437 -24.38 10.51 -33.02
N PRO A 438 -23.44 10.98 -33.86
CA PRO A 438 -23.79 11.64 -35.12
C PRO A 438 -24.65 10.71 -36.00
N ASN A 439 -25.81 11.22 -36.42
CA ASN A 439 -26.83 10.44 -37.14
C ASN A 439 -27.27 9.14 -36.43
N GLY A 440 -27.08 9.05 -35.12
CA GLY A 440 -27.48 7.93 -34.28
C GLY A 440 -26.69 6.63 -34.48
N ILE A 441 -25.54 6.67 -35.18
CA ILE A 441 -24.76 5.47 -35.48
C ILE A 441 -23.25 5.70 -35.29
N GLY A 442 -22.55 4.59 -35.07
CA GLY A 442 -21.10 4.57 -35.07
C GLY A 442 -20.52 3.18 -35.24
N ALA A 443 -19.20 3.14 -35.28
CA ALA A 443 -18.43 1.91 -35.18
C ALA A 443 -17.14 2.14 -34.39
N GLY A 444 -16.56 1.06 -33.88
CA GLY A 444 -15.41 1.14 -33.01
C GLY A 444 -14.61 -0.14 -32.95
N SER A 445 -13.77 -0.24 -31.93
CA SER A 445 -12.88 -1.39 -31.73
C SER A 445 -13.58 -2.75 -31.97
N THR A 446 -12.89 -3.66 -32.65
CA THR A 446 -13.34 -5.05 -32.85
C THR A 446 -13.38 -5.84 -31.53
N GLU A 447 -12.79 -5.28 -30.47
CA GLU A 447 -12.79 -5.82 -29.11
C GLU A 447 -14.04 -5.45 -28.30
N LEU A 448 -15.06 -4.88 -28.94
CA LEU A 448 -16.33 -4.57 -28.32
C LEU A 448 -17.37 -5.67 -28.54
N LYS A 449 -18.31 -5.78 -27.60
CA LYS A 449 -19.55 -6.55 -27.71
C LYS A 449 -20.73 -5.60 -27.48
N VAL A 450 -21.68 -5.63 -28.40
CA VAL A 450 -22.81 -4.70 -28.45
C VAL A 450 -24.09 -5.44 -28.15
N MET A 451 -24.92 -4.88 -27.28
CA MET A 451 -26.25 -5.37 -26.94
C MET A 451 -27.28 -4.29 -27.19
N ARG A 452 -28.28 -4.62 -28.01
CA ARG A 452 -29.43 -3.76 -28.30
C ARG A 452 -30.69 -4.35 -27.69
N PRO A 453 -31.36 -3.66 -26.75
CA PRO A 453 -32.68 -4.03 -26.26
C PRO A 453 -33.72 -4.08 -27.38
N TYR A 454 -34.74 -4.93 -27.25
CA TYR A 454 -35.91 -4.91 -28.13
C TYR A 454 -36.89 -3.83 -27.66
N GLY A 455 -36.96 -2.71 -28.39
CA GLY A 455 -37.78 -1.57 -27.99
C GLY A 455 -37.32 -0.97 -26.64
N GLU A 456 -38.25 -0.34 -25.92
CA GLU A 456 -38.00 0.26 -24.60
C GLU A 456 -38.32 -0.69 -23.43
N THR A 457 -38.08 -1.99 -23.65
CA THR A 457 -38.41 -3.05 -22.68
C THR A 457 -37.38 -3.19 -21.55
N ILE A 458 -36.13 -2.81 -21.77
CA ILE A 458 -35.07 -2.96 -20.77
C ILE A 458 -34.42 -1.61 -20.52
N ASN A 459 -34.30 -1.25 -19.25
CA ASN A 459 -33.55 -0.06 -18.87
C ASN A 459 -32.06 -0.27 -19.18
N ARG A 460 -31.52 0.57 -20.06
CA ARG A 460 -30.12 0.52 -20.50
C ARG A 460 -29.11 0.71 -19.36
N TRP A 461 -29.47 1.49 -18.33
CA TRP A 461 -28.65 1.65 -17.14
C TRP A 461 -28.65 0.39 -16.26
N TYR A 462 -29.79 -0.30 -16.15
CA TYR A 462 -29.83 -1.59 -15.45
C TYR A 462 -28.92 -2.62 -16.15
N LEU A 463 -28.98 -2.69 -17.48
CA LEU A 463 -28.07 -3.53 -18.27
C LEU A 463 -26.59 -3.12 -18.09
N LEU A 464 -26.29 -1.83 -18.11
CA LEU A 464 -24.94 -1.33 -17.88
C LEU A 464 -24.42 -1.75 -16.49
N TYR A 465 -25.24 -1.61 -15.46
CA TYR A 465 -24.90 -2.01 -14.09
C TYR A 465 -24.72 -3.52 -13.95
N PHE A 466 -25.54 -4.32 -14.63
CA PHE A 466 -25.32 -5.76 -14.74
C PHE A 466 -23.95 -6.09 -15.34
N LEU A 467 -23.58 -5.47 -16.48
CA LEU A 467 -22.27 -5.65 -17.12
C LEU A 467 -21.09 -5.22 -16.24
N LYS A 468 -21.33 -4.30 -15.33
CA LYS A 468 -20.32 -3.82 -14.37
C LYS A 468 -20.37 -4.54 -13.03
N SER A 469 -21.29 -5.49 -12.83
CA SER A 469 -21.43 -6.22 -11.57
C SER A 469 -20.29 -7.23 -11.34
N PRO A 470 -19.97 -7.59 -10.08
CA PRO A 470 -19.08 -8.71 -9.78
C PRO A 470 -19.52 -10.00 -10.47
N TYR A 471 -20.81 -10.32 -10.41
CA TYR A 471 -21.39 -11.49 -11.08
C TYR A 471 -21.03 -11.61 -12.58
N PHE A 472 -21.03 -10.50 -13.33
CA PHE A 472 -20.67 -10.53 -14.75
C PHE A 472 -19.17 -10.51 -14.99
N ILE A 473 -18.41 -9.76 -14.19
CA ILE A 473 -16.98 -9.54 -14.44
C ILE A 473 -16.12 -10.67 -13.87
N ASP A 474 -16.39 -11.09 -12.64
CA ASP A 474 -15.51 -11.95 -11.86
C ASP A 474 -15.70 -13.44 -12.24
N GLU A 475 -16.86 -13.81 -12.80
CA GLU A 475 -17.13 -15.17 -13.32
C GLU A 475 -16.67 -15.39 -14.77
N ALA A 476 -16.15 -14.36 -15.42
CA ALA A 476 -15.72 -14.47 -16.81
C ALA A 476 -14.50 -15.39 -16.95
N GLN A 477 -14.59 -16.33 -17.89
CA GLN A 477 -13.46 -17.16 -18.27
C GLN A 477 -12.78 -16.59 -19.50
N PHE A 478 -11.45 -16.68 -19.55
CA PHE A 478 -10.62 -16.06 -20.56
C PHE A 478 -9.80 -17.07 -21.36
N LYS A 479 -9.52 -16.74 -22.63
CA LYS A 479 -8.64 -17.49 -23.53
C LYS A 479 -7.65 -16.54 -24.21
N GLY A 480 -6.38 -16.93 -24.30
CA GLY A 480 -5.32 -16.15 -24.96
C GLY A 480 -4.01 -16.14 -24.18
N THR A 481 -3.04 -15.34 -24.63
CA THR A 481 -1.73 -15.14 -23.97
C THR A 481 -1.85 -14.15 -22.82
N ALA A 482 -0.92 -14.22 -21.85
CA ALA A 482 -1.02 -13.59 -20.52
C ALA A 482 -1.47 -12.10 -20.50
N ASN A 483 -1.14 -11.30 -21.52
CA ASN A 483 -1.44 -9.87 -21.56
C ASN A 483 -2.58 -9.46 -22.50
N GLN A 484 -3.18 -10.38 -23.26
CA GLN A 484 -4.26 -10.09 -24.23
C GLN A 484 -5.25 -11.26 -24.31
N GLN A 485 -5.94 -11.53 -23.20
CA GLN A 485 -6.94 -12.58 -23.14
C GLN A 485 -8.32 -12.02 -23.48
N ARG A 486 -9.17 -12.84 -24.11
CA ARG A 486 -10.55 -12.48 -24.44
C ARG A 486 -11.50 -13.39 -23.68
N ILE A 487 -12.68 -12.87 -23.34
CA ILE A 487 -13.74 -13.71 -22.80
C ILE A 487 -14.06 -14.85 -23.79
N ILE A 488 -14.34 -16.03 -23.25
CA ILE A 488 -14.65 -17.20 -24.08
C ILE A 488 -15.92 -16.96 -24.91
N THR A 489 -15.94 -17.53 -26.11
CA THR A 489 -17.13 -17.49 -26.98
C THR A 489 -18.32 -18.12 -26.27
N GLY A 490 -19.47 -17.46 -26.33
CA GLY A 490 -20.69 -17.93 -25.67
C GLY A 490 -20.84 -17.46 -24.22
N TYR A 491 -19.82 -16.86 -23.60
CA TYR A 491 -19.92 -16.32 -22.24
C TYR A 491 -21.08 -15.32 -22.13
N LEU A 492 -21.09 -14.30 -23.01
CA LEU A 492 -22.14 -13.29 -23.03
C LEU A 492 -23.48 -13.91 -23.40
N GLU A 493 -23.54 -14.62 -24.52
CA GLU A 493 -24.77 -15.15 -25.11
C GLU A 493 -25.54 -16.05 -24.13
N ASN A 494 -24.81 -16.85 -23.35
CA ASN A 494 -25.37 -17.82 -22.42
C ASN A 494 -25.44 -17.33 -20.98
N LYS A 495 -24.89 -16.15 -20.65
CA LYS A 495 -24.96 -15.62 -19.28
C LYS A 495 -26.42 -15.49 -18.84
N PHE A 496 -26.72 -15.97 -17.64
CA PHE A 496 -28.02 -15.75 -17.01
C PHE A 496 -28.15 -14.29 -16.61
N PHE A 497 -29.24 -13.67 -17.03
CA PHE A 497 -29.59 -12.30 -16.73
C PHE A 497 -30.79 -12.31 -15.79
N PRO A 498 -30.70 -11.68 -14.61
CA PRO A 498 -31.82 -11.58 -13.69
C PRO A 498 -32.71 -10.43 -14.18
N LEU A 499 -33.87 -10.77 -14.74
CA LEU A 499 -34.81 -9.82 -15.34
C LEU A 499 -35.87 -9.40 -14.31
N PRO A 500 -35.91 -8.12 -13.88
CA PRO A 500 -37.00 -7.55 -13.09
C PRO A 500 -38.12 -7.02 -13.99
N PRO A 501 -39.30 -6.72 -13.42
CA PRO A 501 -40.28 -5.83 -14.05
C PRO A 501 -39.65 -4.47 -14.41
N LYS A 502 -40.11 -3.84 -15.51
CA LYS A 502 -39.48 -2.63 -16.04
C LYS A 502 -39.46 -1.45 -15.04
N SER A 503 -40.54 -1.24 -14.29
CA SER A 503 -40.62 -0.18 -13.28
C SER A 503 -39.63 -0.40 -12.13
N GLU A 504 -39.40 -1.66 -11.74
CA GLU A 504 -38.42 -2.00 -10.72
C GLU A 504 -36.98 -1.76 -11.21
N GLN A 505 -36.68 -2.04 -12.48
CA GLN A 505 -35.39 -1.69 -13.10
C GLN A 505 -35.10 -0.18 -12.97
N ASP A 506 -36.11 0.66 -13.19
CA ASP A 506 -35.98 2.12 -13.09
C ASP A 506 -35.69 2.56 -11.65
N ARG A 507 -36.37 1.96 -10.67
CA ARG A 507 -36.12 2.19 -9.23
C ARG A 507 -34.73 1.74 -8.79
N ILE A 508 -34.27 0.58 -9.24
CA ILE A 508 -32.93 0.08 -8.97
C ILE A 508 -31.89 1.07 -9.49
N VAL A 509 -32.04 1.53 -10.73
CA VAL A 509 -31.14 2.51 -11.35
C VAL A 509 -31.12 3.81 -10.57
N GLU A 510 -32.28 4.31 -10.16
CA GLU A 510 -32.38 5.53 -9.36
C GLU A 510 -31.70 5.37 -8.00
N GLN A 511 -31.91 4.24 -7.31
CA GLN A 511 -31.26 3.95 -6.03
C GLN A 511 -29.73 3.88 -6.16
N ILE A 512 -29.20 3.26 -7.21
CA ILE A 512 -27.75 3.21 -7.49
C ILE A 512 -27.20 4.63 -7.68
N LYS A 513 -27.89 5.48 -8.46
CA LYS A 513 -27.47 6.87 -8.69
C LYS A 513 -27.48 7.70 -7.41
N GLN A 514 -28.50 7.53 -6.57
CA GLN A 514 -28.57 8.21 -5.26
C GLN A 514 -27.39 7.80 -4.36
N LEU A 515 -27.12 6.50 -4.23
CA LEU A 515 -25.98 6.00 -3.44
C LEU A 515 -24.63 6.48 -4.01
N ALA A 516 -24.48 6.50 -5.34
CA ALA A 516 -23.28 7.00 -5.99
C ALA A 516 -23.02 8.48 -5.67
N SER A 517 -24.07 9.31 -5.60
CA SER A 517 -23.95 10.73 -5.25
C SER A 517 -23.45 10.96 -3.81
N ILE A 518 -23.81 10.06 -2.88
CA ILE A 518 -23.36 10.11 -1.49
C ILE A 518 -21.88 9.72 -1.41
N MET A 519 -21.46 8.69 -2.16
CA MET A 519 -20.06 8.23 -2.19
C MET A 519 -19.09 9.22 -2.86
N SER A 520 -19.60 10.19 -3.62
CA SER A 520 -18.80 11.24 -4.27
C SER A 520 -18.63 12.52 -3.44
N ARG A 521 -19.29 12.61 -2.26
CA ARG A 521 -19.12 13.69 -1.29
C ARG A 521 -18.10 13.30 -0.25
#